data_AF-A0A378JE59-F1
#
_entry.id   AF-A0A378JE59-F1
#
_cell.length_a   1.000
_cell.length_b   1.000
_cell.length_c   1.000
_cell.angle_alpha   90.00
_cell.angle_beta   90.00
_cell.angle_gamma   90.00
#
_symmetry.space_group_name_H-M   'P 1'
#
loop_
_entity.id
_entity.type
_entity.pdbx_description
1 polymer ?
#
loop_
_entity_poly.entity_id
_entity_poly.type
_entity_poly.pdbx_seq_one_letter_code
_entity_poly.pdbx_strand_id
1 'polypeptide(L)'
;MPFKKQLIHCDLRLFPHQESEVDYEISMGDLHGNALLLLNFLIRYGVIKINQRDYEIFVQIYCLPSEKLTKEHINCFNRIIDSSSVNLLKKIRFLGDMFADRGSNDYFTLKILAHLHKHHLDYEIILSNHDVEFLLFFELYGFDKPYKEITISSVVTESLQMLIKIVRNGWVNKEWLQLAITKAILPKLKALSYTYEKVNEEDLLIIYSHAPIDLHVISKIANELNVPFDDSHALSIKNSIISINQQLQLKYTDGNLAKLFSGLFNPRVNVSGMAARGLERLIWNRTYEDLKRECRHKDLMIYYVHGHDSSGLSQDNVFVLDGLLGKSLGNMQGIMNILLSRGEEKKRCNFSHLS
;
A
#
# COMPACT_ATOMS: atom_id res chain seq x y z
N MET A 1 18.45 -10.80 13.69
CA MET A 1 18.28 -10.16 12.36
C MET A 1 17.45 -8.90 12.55
N PRO A 2 17.69 -7.85 11.75
CA PRO A 2 16.99 -6.57 11.88
C PRO A 2 15.52 -6.63 11.45
N PHE A 3 15.08 -7.77 10.93
CA PHE A 3 13.71 -8.02 10.52
C PHE A 3 13.24 -9.43 10.91
N LYS A 4 11.93 -9.63 10.89
CA LYS A 4 11.24 -10.90 11.16
C LYS A 4 10.02 -11.03 10.24
N LYS A 5 9.98 -12.08 9.41
CA LYS A 5 8.77 -12.44 8.66
C LYS A 5 7.82 -13.20 9.59
N GLN A 6 6.54 -12.85 9.57
CA GLN A 6 5.49 -13.53 10.30
C GLN A 6 4.43 -14.05 9.33
N LEU A 7 4.01 -15.30 9.56
CA LEU A 7 2.91 -15.94 8.84
C LEU A 7 1.77 -16.08 9.84
N ILE A 8 0.67 -15.35 9.61
CA ILE A 8 -0.45 -15.32 10.55
C ILE A 8 -1.63 -16.02 9.90
N HIS A 9 -2.04 -17.15 10.46
CA HIS A 9 -3.30 -17.79 10.07
C HIS A 9 -4.46 -16.99 10.64
N CYS A 10 -5.35 -16.51 9.78
CA CYS A 10 -6.50 -15.76 10.21
C CYS A 10 -7.74 -16.07 9.38
N ASP A 11 -8.89 -15.85 10.02
CA ASP A 11 -10.19 -15.74 9.38
C ASP A 11 -10.67 -14.30 9.58
N LEU A 12 -10.84 -13.56 8.48
CA LEU A 12 -11.27 -12.17 8.47
C LEU A 12 -12.72 -11.98 8.93
N ARG A 13 -13.47 -13.05 9.13
CA ARG A 13 -14.83 -13.02 9.69
C ARG A 13 -14.83 -13.05 11.21
N LEU A 14 -13.70 -13.40 11.83
CA LEU A 14 -13.54 -13.50 13.27
C LEU A 14 -12.77 -12.30 13.80
N PHE A 15 -13.15 -11.84 15.00
CA PHE A 15 -12.43 -10.77 15.67
C PHE A 15 -10.97 -11.18 15.92
N PRO A 16 -9.97 -10.38 15.53
CA PRO A 16 -8.58 -10.79 15.60
C PRO A 16 -8.04 -10.77 17.04
N HIS A 17 -7.19 -11.75 17.35
CA HIS A 17 -6.31 -11.68 18.51
C HIS A 17 -5.21 -10.64 18.28
N GLN A 18 -4.79 -9.96 19.34
CA GLN A 18 -3.77 -8.93 19.27
C GLN A 18 -2.35 -9.52 19.38
N GLU A 19 -1.45 -9.09 18.50
CA GLU A 19 -0.03 -9.45 18.51
C GLU A 19 0.78 -8.52 19.44
N SER A 20 1.80 -9.05 20.08
CA SER A 20 2.57 -8.36 21.13
C SER A 20 3.77 -7.54 20.66
N GLU A 21 4.02 -7.43 19.35
CA GLU A 21 5.23 -6.80 18.81
C GLU A 21 5.04 -5.28 18.69
N VAL A 22 5.65 -4.50 19.59
CA VAL A 22 5.43 -3.03 19.69
C VAL A 22 6.55 -2.16 19.10
N ASP A 23 7.75 -2.70 18.91
CA ASP A 23 8.95 -1.91 18.56
C ASP A 23 9.39 -1.99 17.09
N TYR A 24 8.54 -2.54 16.21
CA TYR A 24 8.86 -2.73 14.79
C TYR A 24 8.02 -1.84 13.87
N GLU A 25 8.60 -1.40 12.76
CA GLU A 25 7.83 -1.01 11.58
C GLU A 25 7.16 -2.25 11.00
N ILE A 26 5.94 -2.10 10.50
CA ILE A 26 5.11 -3.23 10.07
C ILE A 26 4.80 -3.06 8.59
N SER A 27 5.20 -4.03 7.78
CA SER A 27 4.93 -4.05 6.34
C SER A 27 3.96 -5.16 5.99
N MET A 28 2.92 -4.80 5.23
CA MET A 28 1.87 -5.71 4.76
C MET A 28 1.89 -5.76 3.23
N GLY A 29 1.72 -6.96 2.67
CA GLY A 29 1.59 -7.18 1.23
C GLY A 29 0.32 -6.57 0.61
N ASP A 30 -0.08 -7.08 -0.55
CA ASP A 30 -1.23 -6.59 -1.30
C ASP A 30 -2.52 -6.65 -0.48
N LEU A 31 -3.29 -5.56 -0.53
CA LEU A 31 -4.55 -5.45 0.19
C LEU A 31 -5.74 -5.98 -0.62
N HIS A 32 -5.62 -6.10 -1.95
CA HIS A 32 -6.70 -6.48 -2.86
C HIS A 32 -7.95 -5.60 -2.72
N GLY A 33 -7.79 -4.32 -2.40
CA GLY A 33 -8.89 -3.39 -2.11
C GLY A 33 -9.75 -3.79 -0.90
N ASN A 34 -9.28 -4.73 -0.08
CA ASN A 34 -10.09 -5.35 0.97
C ASN A 34 -9.99 -4.59 2.30
N ALA A 35 -10.95 -3.70 2.54
CA ALA A 35 -11.02 -2.91 3.78
C ALA A 35 -11.20 -3.75 5.06
N LEU A 36 -11.77 -4.96 4.97
CA LEU A 36 -11.91 -5.86 6.12
C LEU A 36 -10.58 -6.52 6.49
N LEU A 37 -9.78 -6.88 5.49
CA LEU A 37 -8.39 -7.29 5.67
C LEU A 37 -7.57 -6.17 6.33
N LEU A 38 -7.71 -4.94 5.84
CA LEU A 38 -7.05 -3.75 6.41
C LEU A 38 -7.43 -3.58 7.89
N LEU A 39 -8.72 -3.61 8.22
CA LEU A 39 -9.18 -3.44 9.59
C LEU A 39 -8.72 -4.59 10.50
N ASN A 40 -8.77 -5.84 10.03
CA ASN A 40 -8.28 -7.00 10.79
C ASN A 40 -6.79 -6.82 11.13
N PHE A 41 -5.97 -6.45 10.14
CA PHE A 41 -4.55 -6.17 10.32
C PHE A 41 -4.31 -5.06 11.35
N LEU A 42 -5.03 -3.94 11.25
CA LEU A 42 -4.86 -2.79 12.16
C LEU A 42 -5.25 -3.14 13.61
N ILE A 43 -6.31 -3.91 13.82
CA ILE A 43 -6.71 -4.35 15.16
C ILE A 43 -5.70 -5.34 15.74
N ARG A 44 -5.29 -6.31 14.91
CA ARG A 44 -4.31 -7.34 15.27
C ARG A 44 -3.01 -6.73 15.77
N TYR A 45 -2.51 -5.69 15.11
CA TYR A 45 -1.30 -4.99 15.55
C TYR A 45 -1.57 -3.86 16.56
N GLY A 46 -2.78 -3.78 17.11
CA GLY A 46 -3.15 -2.83 18.15
C GLY A 46 -3.10 -1.37 17.70
N VAL A 47 -3.18 -1.12 16.38
CA VAL A 47 -3.20 0.20 15.76
C VAL A 47 -4.58 0.81 15.86
N ILE A 48 -5.63 0.03 15.60
CA ILE A 48 -7.02 0.42 15.82
C ILE A 48 -7.58 -0.39 16.98
N LYS A 49 -8.33 0.25 17.87
CA LYS A 49 -9.15 -0.43 18.89
C LYS A 49 -10.62 -0.19 18.60
N ILE A 50 -11.35 -1.27 18.41
CA ILE A 50 -12.82 -1.35 18.38
C ILE A 50 -13.26 -2.54 19.21
N ASN A 51 -14.54 -2.57 19.60
CA ASN A 51 -15.10 -3.75 20.25
C ASN A 51 -15.46 -4.83 19.22
N GLN A 52 -15.62 -6.06 19.71
CA GLN A 52 -15.94 -7.22 18.88
C GLN A 52 -17.26 -7.08 18.13
N ARG A 53 -18.29 -6.51 18.75
CA ARG A 53 -19.61 -6.33 18.15
C ARG A 53 -19.54 -5.41 16.92
N ASP A 54 -18.81 -4.31 17.00
CA ASP A 54 -18.64 -3.37 15.90
C ASP A 54 -17.87 -4.00 14.74
N TYR A 55 -16.87 -4.84 15.03
CA TYR A 55 -16.17 -5.61 14.00
C TYR A 55 -17.13 -6.59 13.30
N GLU A 56 -17.92 -7.35 14.05
CA GLU A 56 -18.91 -8.30 13.50
C GLU A 56 -19.95 -7.60 12.62
N ILE A 57 -20.41 -6.41 13.02
CA ILE A 57 -21.28 -5.57 12.20
C ILE A 57 -20.57 -5.17 10.90
N PHE A 58 -19.31 -4.77 10.96
CA PHE A 58 -18.57 -4.43 9.74
C PHE A 58 -18.35 -5.64 8.84
N VAL A 59 -18.08 -6.83 9.38
CA VAL A 59 -18.02 -8.08 8.59
C VAL A 59 -19.32 -8.29 7.82
N GLN A 60 -20.47 -8.12 8.49
CA GLN A 60 -21.78 -8.26 7.84
C GLN A 60 -21.95 -7.24 6.70
N ILE A 61 -21.64 -5.96 6.94
CA ILE A 61 -21.71 -4.89 5.94
C ILE A 61 -20.80 -5.19 4.75
N TYR A 62 -19.54 -5.57 5.01
CA TYR A 62 -18.53 -5.81 3.97
C TYR A 62 -18.92 -6.98 3.05
N CYS A 63 -19.51 -8.03 3.62
CA CYS A 63 -19.96 -9.22 2.91
C CYS A 63 -21.34 -9.07 2.24
N LEU A 64 -22.00 -7.90 2.36
CA LEU A 64 -23.26 -7.67 1.65
C LEU A 64 -23.03 -7.67 0.14
N PRO A 65 -23.93 -8.33 -0.62
CA PRO A 65 -24.03 -8.09 -2.05
C PRO A 65 -24.24 -6.60 -2.37
N SER A 66 -23.66 -6.12 -3.46
CA SER A 66 -23.63 -4.69 -3.83
C SER A 66 -25.02 -4.06 -4.00
N GLU A 67 -26.04 -4.87 -4.29
CA GLU A 67 -27.45 -4.47 -4.42
C GLU A 67 -28.18 -4.34 -3.09
N LYS A 68 -27.63 -4.93 -2.02
CA LYS A 68 -28.18 -4.86 -0.66
C LYS A 68 -27.51 -3.80 0.21
N LEU A 69 -26.37 -3.26 -0.23
CA LEU A 69 -25.72 -2.15 0.46
C LEU A 69 -26.61 -0.90 0.40
N THR A 70 -26.73 -0.18 1.52
CA THR A 70 -27.58 1.02 1.64
C THR A 70 -26.83 2.15 2.33
N LYS A 71 -27.42 3.36 2.32
CA LYS A 71 -26.87 4.52 3.04
C LYS A 71 -26.76 4.29 4.54
N GLU A 72 -27.69 3.54 5.14
CA GLU A 72 -27.68 3.19 6.56
C GLU A 72 -26.48 2.31 6.91
N HIS A 73 -26.11 1.38 6.03
CA HIS A 73 -24.90 0.57 6.18
C HIS A 73 -23.64 1.43 6.13
N ILE A 74 -23.55 2.38 5.19
CA ILE A 74 -22.45 3.35 5.11
C ILE A 74 -22.36 4.18 6.41
N ASN A 75 -23.49 4.68 6.90
CA ASN A 75 -23.55 5.45 8.16
C ASN A 75 -23.15 4.58 9.37
N CYS A 76 -23.54 3.32 9.38
CA CYS A 76 -23.18 2.39 10.44
C CYS A 76 -21.66 2.18 10.50
N PHE A 77 -21.04 1.89 9.34
CA PHE A 77 -19.60 1.78 9.22
C PHE A 77 -18.87 3.08 9.64
N ASN A 78 -19.38 4.24 9.23
CA ASN A 78 -18.81 5.52 9.64
C ASN A 78 -18.77 5.67 11.16
N ARG A 79 -19.86 5.33 11.86
CA ARG A 79 -19.90 5.37 13.33
C ARG A 79 -18.86 4.44 13.96
N ILE A 80 -18.70 3.22 13.42
CA ILE A 80 -17.72 2.24 13.90
C ILE A 80 -16.30 2.79 13.82
N ILE A 81 -15.93 3.37 12.67
CA ILE A 81 -14.58 3.93 12.50
C ILE A 81 -14.41 5.20 13.33
N ASP A 82 -15.40 6.09 13.34
CA ASP A 82 -15.30 7.38 14.04
C ASP A 82 -15.29 7.22 15.58
N SER A 83 -15.84 6.12 16.13
CA SER A 83 -15.77 5.80 17.56
C SER A 83 -14.51 5.03 17.97
N SER A 84 -13.73 4.54 16.99
CA SER A 84 -12.51 3.80 17.25
C SER A 84 -11.37 4.68 17.74
N SER A 85 -10.37 4.09 18.41
CA SER A 85 -9.16 4.80 18.83
C SER A 85 -7.94 4.31 18.06
N VAL A 86 -7.02 5.22 17.75
CA VAL A 86 -5.75 4.91 17.07
C VAL A 86 -4.57 4.95 18.02
N ASN A 87 -3.71 3.94 17.97
CA ASN A 87 -2.44 3.88 18.67
C ASN A 87 -1.28 4.25 17.74
N LEU A 88 -0.42 5.17 18.15
CA LEU A 88 0.60 5.81 17.30
C LEU A 88 1.97 5.14 17.31
N LEU A 89 2.13 4.02 18.01
CA LEU A 89 3.44 3.44 18.29
C LEU A 89 4.16 2.87 17.05
N LYS A 90 3.48 2.75 15.90
CA LYS A 90 3.93 1.91 14.79
C LYS A 90 3.92 2.68 13.48
N LYS A 91 5.05 2.66 12.76
CA LYS A 91 5.05 2.98 11.33
C LYS A 91 4.48 1.79 10.57
N ILE A 92 3.57 2.06 9.64
CA ILE A 92 2.96 1.04 8.78
C ILE A 92 3.31 1.29 7.32
N ARG A 93 3.62 0.21 6.60
CA ARG A 93 3.89 0.23 5.17
C ARG A 93 2.94 -0.73 4.47
N PHE A 94 2.14 -0.21 3.56
CA PHE A 94 1.28 -0.99 2.68
C PHE A 94 1.94 -1.16 1.33
N LEU A 95 2.12 -2.40 0.86
CA LEU A 95 2.85 -2.68 -0.39
C LEU A 95 2.02 -2.61 -1.66
N GLY A 96 0.80 -2.08 -1.60
CA GLY A 96 0.00 -1.75 -2.77
C GLY A 96 -1.39 -2.38 -2.77
N ASP A 97 -2.06 -2.27 -3.92
CA ASP A 97 -3.41 -2.74 -4.19
C ASP A 97 -4.41 -2.29 -3.12
N MET A 98 -4.30 -1.02 -2.71
CA MET A 98 -5.16 -0.43 -1.68
C MET A 98 -6.55 -0.09 -2.24
N PHE A 99 -6.60 0.29 -3.52
CA PHE A 99 -7.80 0.77 -4.19
C PHE A 99 -8.02 0.12 -5.55
N ALA A 100 -9.21 0.29 -6.13
CA ALA A 100 -9.59 -0.19 -7.46
C ALA A 100 -9.26 -1.66 -7.72
N ASP A 101 -9.57 -2.53 -6.77
CA ASP A 101 -9.34 -3.97 -6.86
C ASP A 101 -10.66 -4.74 -6.63
N ARG A 102 -10.59 -6.03 -6.31
CA ARG A 102 -11.68 -7.00 -6.09
C ARG A 102 -12.39 -6.83 -4.75
N GLY A 103 -11.95 -5.90 -3.93
CA GLY A 103 -12.59 -5.59 -2.65
C GLY A 103 -14.02 -5.06 -2.82
N SER A 104 -14.76 -5.00 -1.71
CA SER A 104 -16.18 -4.62 -1.75
C SER A 104 -16.40 -3.13 -2.13
N ASN A 105 -15.60 -2.21 -1.57
CA ASN A 105 -15.80 -0.77 -1.75
C ASN A 105 -14.59 0.06 -1.29
N ASP A 106 -14.01 0.87 -2.17
CA ASP A 106 -12.87 1.74 -1.86
C ASP A 106 -13.19 2.80 -0.80
N TYR A 107 -14.47 3.15 -0.62
CA TYR A 107 -14.88 4.07 0.44
C TYR A 107 -14.45 3.58 1.83
N PHE A 108 -14.55 2.27 2.08
CA PHE A 108 -14.19 1.72 3.37
C PHE A 108 -12.68 1.85 3.64
N THR A 109 -11.86 1.56 2.64
CA THR A 109 -10.41 1.77 2.70
C THR A 109 -10.08 3.25 2.92
N LEU A 110 -10.68 4.15 2.12
CA LEU A 110 -10.47 5.60 2.25
C LEU A 110 -10.83 6.12 3.64
N LYS A 111 -11.95 5.69 4.21
CA LYS A 111 -12.41 6.10 5.54
C LYS A 111 -11.46 5.63 6.64
N ILE A 112 -10.95 4.40 6.55
CA ILE A 112 -9.95 3.88 7.50
C ILE A 112 -8.67 4.72 7.40
N LEU A 113 -8.11 4.92 6.20
CA LEU A 113 -6.86 5.66 6.02
C LEU A 113 -6.99 7.15 6.40
N ALA A 114 -8.14 7.76 6.13
CA ALA A 114 -8.46 9.12 6.59
C ALA A 114 -8.54 9.19 8.12
N HIS A 115 -9.08 8.16 8.77
CA HIS A 115 -9.08 8.06 10.24
C HIS A 115 -7.65 7.93 10.79
N LEU A 116 -6.81 7.07 10.20
CA LEU A 116 -5.39 6.97 10.58
C LEU A 116 -4.64 8.30 10.41
N HIS A 117 -4.91 9.02 9.31
CA HIS A 117 -4.32 10.33 9.05
C HIS A 117 -4.76 11.39 10.06
N LYS A 118 -6.07 11.44 10.39
CA LYS A 118 -6.64 12.35 11.39
C LYS A 118 -5.96 12.17 12.76
N HIS A 119 -5.57 10.95 13.09
CA HIS A 119 -4.86 10.63 14.33
C HIS A 119 -3.33 10.71 14.21
N HIS A 120 -2.79 11.19 13.08
CA HIS A 120 -1.35 11.37 12.85
C HIS A 120 -0.53 10.07 12.89
N LEU A 121 -1.11 8.94 12.50
CA LEU A 121 -0.34 7.70 12.33
C LEU A 121 0.71 7.89 11.23
N ASP A 122 1.92 7.38 11.49
CA ASP A 122 2.98 7.27 10.49
C ASP A 122 2.70 6.07 9.58
N TYR A 123 2.24 6.32 8.37
CA TYR A 123 2.08 5.28 7.37
C TYR A 123 2.48 5.77 5.98
N GLU A 124 2.73 4.80 5.10
CA GLU A 124 3.03 4.99 3.69
C GLU A 124 2.40 3.88 2.85
N ILE A 125 2.13 4.22 1.60
CA ILE A 125 1.52 3.34 0.60
C ILE A 125 2.49 3.26 -0.57
N ILE A 126 2.97 2.06 -0.88
CA ILE A 126 3.76 1.84 -2.08
C ILE A 126 2.81 1.77 -3.27
N LEU A 127 3.09 2.57 -4.29
CA LEU A 127 2.24 2.70 -5.48
C LEU A 127 2.17 1.36 -6.22
N SER A 128 0.95 0.93 -6.53
CA SER A 128 0.65 -0.27 -7.33
C SER A 128 -0.04 0.06 -8.65
N ASN A 129 -0.28 -0.95 -9.47
CA ASN A 129 -1.05 -0.81 -10.70
C ASN A 129 -2.51 -0.47 -10.42
N HIS A 130 -3.11 -1.09 -9.39
CA HIS A 130 -4.49 -0.81 -8.99
C HIS A 130 -4.63 0.59 -8.37
N ASP A 131 -3.66 1.04 -7.57
CA ASP A 131 -3.66 2.42 -7.06
C ASP A 131 -3.53 3.44 -8.19
N VAL A 132 -2.75 3.15 -9.24
CA VAL A 132 -2.65 3.99 -10.43
C VAL A 132 -3.99 4.07 -11.17
N GLU A 133 -4.70 2.95 -11.35
CA GLU A 133 -6.06 2.96 -11.94
C GLU A 133 -7.02 3.88 -11.15
N PHE A 134 -7.02 3.78 -9.82
CA PHE A 134 -7.83 4.64 -8.94
C PHE A 134 -7.50 6.13 -9.14
N LEU A 135 -6.22 6.48 -9.11
CA LEU A 135 -5.78 7.88 -9.22
C LEU A 135 -6.02 8.45 -10.61
N LEU A 136 -5.79 7.67 -11.67
CA LEU A 136 -6.07 8.07 -13.05
C LEU A 136 -7.55 8.31 -13.28
N PHE A 137 -8.42 7.47 -12.70
CA PHE A 137 -9.86 7.69 -12.78
C PHE A 137 -10.25 9.03 -12.14
N PHE A 138 -9.69 9.29 -10.97
CA PHE A 138 -9.93 10.53 -10.26
C PHE A 138 -9.41 11.75 -11.03
N GLU A 139 -8.20 11.70 -11.59
CA GLU A 139 -7.59 12.78 -12.37
C GLU A 139 -8.33 13.07 -13.69
N LEU A 140 -8.74 12.03 -14.44
CA LEU A 140 -9.29 12.18 -15.79
C LEU A 140 -10.81 12.42 -15.83
N TYR A 141 -11.55 11.85 -14.88
CA TYR A 141 -13.00 11.80 -14.96
C TYR A 141 -13.70 12.39 -13.73
N GLY A 142 -13.08 12.28 -12.55
CA GLY A 142 -13.71 12.61 -11.28
C GLY A 142 -14.92 11.70 -10.96
N PHE A 143 -15.59 11.98 -9.84
CA PHE A 143 -16.67 11.11 -9.32
C PHE A 143 -18.03 11.25 -10.02
N ASP A 144 -18.18 12.22 -10.92
CA ASP A 144 -19.45 12.48 -11.62
C ASP A 144 -19.68 11.58 -12.84
N LYS A 145 -18.63 10.92 -13.31
CA LYS A 145 -18.68 10.08 -14.49
C LYS A 145 -18.90 8.61 -14.10
N PRO A 146 -19.56 7.81 -14.96
CA PRO A 146 -19.53 6.37 -14.79
C PRO A 146 -18.10 5.85 -14.81
N TYR A 147 -17.87 4.71 -14.16
CA TYR A 147 -16.60 4.01 -14.29
C TYR A 147 -16.32 3.71 -15.77
N LYS A 148 -15.06 3.89 -16.15
CA LYS A 148 -14.54 3.54 -17.45
C LYS A 148 -13.16 2.95 -17.21
N GLU A 149 -12.93 1.75 -17.73
CA GLU A 149 -11.63 1.09 -17.70
C GLU A 149 -10.57 2.00 -18.32
N ILE A 150 -9.43 2.14 -17.64
CA ILE A 150 -8.30 2.94 -18.14
C ILE A 150 -7.15 2.00 -18.49
N THR A 151 -6.69 1.24 -17.51
CA THR A 151 -5.54 0.34 -17.61
C THR A 151 -5.86 -1.07 -17.15
N ILE A 152 -6.85 -1.22 -16.25
CA ILE A 152 -7.24 -2.50 -15.66
C ILE A 152 -8.69 -2.83 -16.02
N SER A 153 -8.97 -4.12 -16.25
CA SER A 153 -10.32 -4.61 -16.53
C SER A 153 -11.27 -4.39 -15.34
N SER A 154 -12.51 -4.02 -15.65
CA SER A 154 -13.62 -3.84 -14.71
C SER A 154 -13.90 -5.06 -13.84
N VAL A 155 -13.57 -6.27 -14.30
CA VAL A 155 -13.78 -7.50 -13.52
C VAL A 155 -12.91 -7.54 -12.26
N VAL A 156 -11.84 -6.73 -12.20
CA VAL A 156 -10.91 -6.71 -11.07
C VAL A 156 -10.79 -5.32 -10.45
N THR A 157 -11.77 -4.44 -10.66
CA THR A 157 -11.83 -3.06 -10.08
C THR A 157 -13.17 -2.79 -9.39
N GLU A 158 -13.80 -3.83 -8.84
CA GLU A 158 -15.12 -3.81 -8.21
C GLU A 158 -15.22 -2.76 -7.09
N SER A 159 -14.16 -2.60 -6.29
CA SER A 159 -14.14 -1.68 -5.14
C SER A 159 -14.29 -0.21 -5.58
N LEU A 160 -13.67 0.18 -6.69
CA LEU A 160 -13.78 1.52 -7.27
C LEU A 160 -15.16 1.74 -7.90
N GLN A 161 -15.69 0.74 -8.60
CA GLN A 161 -17.03 0.83 -9.18
C GLN A 161 -18.09 1.05 -8.11
N MET A 162 -17.96 0.36 -6.98
CA MET A 162 -18.87 0.54 -5.85
C MET A 162 -18.72 1.92 -5.19
N LEU A 163 -17.50 2.45 -5.07
CA LEU A 163 -17.28 3.83 -4.63
C LEU A 163 -18.00 4.84 -5.53
N ILE A 164 -17.83 4.73 -6.85
CA ILE A 164 -18.49 5.61 -7.82
C ILE A 164 -20.01 5.54 -7.67
N LYS A 165 -20.57 4.32 -7.52
CA LYS A 165 -22.01 4.11 -7.33
C LYS A 165 -22.53 4.80 -6.07
N ILE A 166 -21.89 4.65 -4.90
CA ILE A 166 -22.39 5.28 -3.66
C ILE A 166 -22.26 6.81 -3.69
N VAL A 167 -21.26 7.35 -4.39
CA VAL A 167 -21.06 8.78 -4.55
C VAL A 167 -22.15 9.38 -5.44
N ARG A 168 -22.44 8.71 -6.56
CA ARG A 168 -23.52 9.12 -7.48
C ARG A 168 -24.90 9.03 -6.84
N ASN A 169 -25.10 8.10 -5.91
CA ASN A 169 -26.32 8.00 -5.12
C ASN A 169 -26.42 9.06 -3.99
N GLY A 170 -25.40 9.89 -3.79
CA GLY A 170 -25.38 10.90 -2.71
C GLY A 170 -25.33 10.28 -1.31
N TRP A 171 -24.80 9.06 -1.18
CA TRP A 171 -24.62 8.42 0.12
C TRP A 171 -23.36 8.93 0.83
N VAL A 172 -22.38 9.40 0.05
CA VAL A 172 -21.11 9.96 0.51
C VAL A 172 -20.90 11.35 -0.07
N ASN A 173 -20.33 12.24 0.72
CA ASN A 173 -20.00 13.60 0.33
C ASN A 173 -18.70 13.63 -0.52
N LYS A 174 -18.77 14.30 -1.68
CA LYS A 174 -17.66 14.38 -2.65
C LYS A 174 -16.51 15.24 -2.17
N GLU A 175 -16.81 16.34 -1.49
CA GLU A 175 -15.80 17.25 -0.94
C GLU A 175 -14.97 16.55 0.13
N TRP A 176 -15.60 15.70 0.95
CA TRP A 176 -14.93 14.85 1.91
C TRP A 176 -14.01 13.84 1.24
N LEU A 177 -14.44 13.21 0.14
CA LEU A 177 -13.58 12.30 -0.64
C LEU A 177 -12.37 13.01 -1.22
N GLN A 178 -12.57 14.19 -1.80
CA GLN A 178 -11.49 15.03 -2.30
C GLN A 178 -10.46 15.30 -1.21
N LEU A 179 -10.92 15.68 -0.02
CA LEU A 179 -10.06 15.97 1.13
C LEU A 179 -9.35 14.70 1.62
N ALA A 180 -10.06 13.57 1.71
CA ALA A 180 -9.46 12.30 2.11
C ALA A 180 -8.34 11.89 1.16
N ILE A 181 -8.57 11.95 -0.16
CA ILE A 181 -7.56 11.61 -1.17
C ILE A 181 -6.37 12.56 -1.08
N THR A 182 -6.61 13.86 -1.11
CA THR A 182 -5.54 14.86 -1.16
C THR A 182 -4.74 15.00 0.13
N LYS A 183 -5.32 14.69 1.29
CA LYS A 183 -4.65 14.84 2.60
C LYS A 183 -4.15 13.52 3.17
N ALA A 184 -4.93 12.45 3.07
CA ALA A 184 -4.58 11.16 3.65
C ALA A 184 -3.84 10.24 2.68
N ILE A 185 -4.15 10.30 1.37
CA ILE A 185 -3.61 9.32 0.41
C ILE A 185 -2.41 9.87 -0.35
N LEU A 186 -2.57 10.94 -1.13
CA LEU A 186 -1.51 11.45 -2.02
C LEU A 186 -0.18 11.70 -1.29
N PRO A 187 -0.14 12.36 -0.11
CA PRO A 187 1.12 12.62 0.59
C PRO A 187 1.82 11.36 1.12
N LYS A 188 1.09 10.25 1.19
CA LYS A 188 1.56 8.96 1.73
C LYS A 188 2.02 8.00 0.65
N LEU A 189 1.75 8.29 -0.62
CA LEU A 189 2.21 7.49 -1.76
C LEU A 189 3.73 7.59 -1.94
N LYS A 190 4.34 6.44 -2.23
CA LYS A 190 5.77 6.29 -2.53
C LYS A 190 5.92 5.38 -3.74
N ALA A 191 6.89 5.65 -4.61
CA ALA A 191 7.32 4.65 -5.59
C ALA A 191 8.00 3.47 -4.88
N LEU A 192 8.90 3.81 -3.96
CA LEU A 192 9.77 2.89 -3.26
C LEU A 192 9.88 3.33 -1.81
N SER A 193 10.05 2.37 -0.91
CA SER A 193 10.48 2.68 0.45
C SER A 193 11.74 1.91 0.80
N TYR A 194 12.33 2.26 1.93
CA TYR A 194 13.52 1.60 2.45
C TYR A 194 13.51 1.50 3.97
N THR A 195 14.34 0.60 4.48
CA THR A 195 14.86 0.60 5.84
C THR A 195 16.38 0.52 5.72
N TYR A 196 17.08 1.39 6.44
CA TYR A 196 18.55 1.39 6.50
C TYR A 196 19.00 1.19 7.93
N GLU A 197 19.93 0.26 8.14
CA GLU A 197 20.52 -0.02 9.45
C GLU A 197 22.01 -0.36 9.27
N LYS A 198 22.81 -0.05 10.28
CA LYS A 198 24.20 -0.50 10.36
C LYS A 198 24.29 -1.69 11.30
N VAL A 199 24.64 -2.88 10.78
CA VAL A 199 24.70 -4.13 11.55
C VAL A 199 26.13 -4.63 11.55
N ASN A 200 26.77 -4.70 12.72
CA ASN A 200 28.19 -5.11 12.85
C ASN A 200 29.12 -4.34 11.89
N GLU A 201 28.91 -3.02 11.79
CA GLU A 201 29.63 -2.12 10.88
C GLU A 201 29.34 -2.26 9.38
N GLU A 202 28.57 -3.26 8.96
CA GLU A 202 28.08 -3.41 7.59
C GLU A 202 26.79 -2.60 7.36
N ASP A 203 26.67 -2.00 6.17
CA ASP A 203 25.46 -1.31 5.74
C ASP A 203 24.42 -2.32 5.26
N LEU A 204 23.23 -2.28 5.87
CA LEU A 204 22.09 -3.09 5.48
C LEU A 204 20.97 -2.19 4.95
N LEU A 205 20.50 -2.51 3.75
CA LEU A 205 19.41 -1.83 3.08
C LEU A 205 18.30 -2.81 2.74
N ILE A 206 17.09 -2.53 3.21
CA ILE A 206 15.87 -3.22 2.78
C ILE A 206 15.14 -2.28 1.84
N ILE A 207 14.79 -2.75 0.64
CA ILE A 207 14.04 -2.00 -0.37
C ILE A 207 12.64 -2.60 -0.46
N TYR A 208 11.64 -1.73 -0.41
CA TYR A 208 10.23 -2.10 -0.51
C TYR A 208 9.63 -1.56 -1.79
N SER A 209 8.98 -2.43 -2.55
CA SER A 209 8.28 -2.12 -3.80
C SER A 209 6.92 -2.83 -3.86
N HIS A 210 6.07 -2.45 -4.80
CA HIS A 210 4.86 -3.21 -5.07
C HIS A 210 5.18 -4.48 -5.86
N ALA A 211 5.77 -4.35 -7.06
CA ALA A 211 6.21 -5.48 -7.87
C ALA A 211 7.68 -5.87 -7.61
N PRO A 212 8.13 -7.08 -8.01
CA PRO A 212 9.53 -7.48 -7.95
C PRO A 212 10.44 -6.57 -8.80
N ILE A 213 11.51 -6.05 -8.20
CA ILE A 213 12.49 -5.17 -8.85
C ILE A 213 13.92 -5.48 -8.41
N ASP A 214 14.89 -4.82 -9.05
CA ASP A 214 16.30 -4.74 -8.64
C ASP A 214 16.81 -3.29 -8.75
N LEU A 215 18.10 -3.06 -8.45
CA LEU A 215 18.72 -1.72 -8.56
C LEU A 215 18.70 -1.16 -9.98
N HIS A 216 18.72 -1.99 -11.01
CA HIS A 216 18.64 -1.54 -12.40
C HIS A 216 17.28 -0.93 -12.72
N VAL A 217 16.19 -1.52 -12.21
CA VAL A 217 14.86 -0.93 -12.30
C VAL A 217 14.80 0.42 -11.57
N ILE A 218 15.42 0.54 -10.39
CA ILE A 218 15.48 1.81 -9.65
C ILE A 218 16.24 2.87 -10.45
N SER A 219 17.37 2.51 -11.08
CA SER A 219 18.11 3.39 -11.97
C SER A 219 17.27 3.89 -13.16
N LYS A 220 16.48 2.99 -13.77
CA LYS A 220 15.53 3.36 -14.83
C LYS A 220 14.47 4.34 -14.36
N ILE A 221 13.89 4.12 -13.17
CA ILE A 221 12.90 5.04 -12.57
C ILE A 221 13.54 6.41 -12.35
N ALA A 222 14.76 6.45 -11.81
CA ALA A 222 15.50 7.68 -11.58
C ALA A 222 15.72 8.46 -12.88
N ASN A 223 16.17 7.78 -13.94
CA ASN A 223 16.36 8.38 -15.25
C ASN A 223 15.03 8.89 -15.85
N GLU A 224 13.95 8.11 -15.74
CA GLU A 224 12.61 8.50 -16.19
C GLU A 224 12.06 9.74 -15.48
N LEU A 225 12.39 9.90 -14.20
CA LEU A 225 12.03 11.06 -13.39
C LEU A 225 13.08 12.18 -13.42
N ASN A 226 14.14 12.03 -14.21
CA ASN A 226 15.26 12.96 -14.33
C ASN A 226 15.91 13.32 -12.97
N VAL A 227 16.18 12.30 -12.15
CA VAL A 227 16.90 12.40 -10.87
C VAL A 227 18.17 11.54 -10.87
N PRO A 228 19.21 11.93 -10.11
CA PRO A 228 20.45 11.16 -10.05
C PRO A 228 20.24 9.81 -9.34
N PHE A 229 20.88 8.78 -9.89
CA PHE A 229 20.98 7.46 -9.27
C PHE A 229 22.43 7.14 -8.92
N ASP A 230 22.67 6.78 -7.67
CA ASP A 230 23.98 6.37 -7.17
C ASP A 230 23.85 5.13 -6.28
N ASP A 231 24.44 4.02 -6.72
CA ASP A 231 24.49 2.75 -6.00
C ASP A 231 25.86 2.46 -5.37
N SER A 232 26.73 3.46 -5.23
CA SER A 232 28.05 3.30 -4.61
C SER A 232 27.98 2.87 -3.14
N HIS A 233 27.00 3.38 -2.39
CA HIS A 233 26.82 3.12 -0.97
C HIS A 233 25.33 3.03 -0.61
N ALA A 234 24.98 2.36 0.49
CA ALA A 234 23.59 2.23 0.95
C ALA A 234 22.92 3.60 1.17
N LEU A 235 23.66 4.57 1.72
CA LEU A 235 23.16 5.93 1.92
C LEU A 235 22.89 6.66 0.59
N SER A 236 23.69 6.40 -0.45
CA SER A 236 23.46 6.94 -1.80
C SER A 236 22.17 6.39 -2.41
N ILE A 237 21.95 5.07 -2.31
CA ILE A 237 20.71 4.43 -2.80
C ILE A 237 19.50 5.01 -2.06
N LYS A 238 19.59 5.14 -0.74
CA LYS A 238 18.57 5.80 0.10
C LYS A 238 18.26 7.22 -0.41
N ASN A 239 19.28 8.01 -0.69
CA ASN A 239 19.11 9.38 -1.20
C ASN A 239 18.45 9.39 -2.59
N SER A 240 18.83 8.47 -3.48
CA SER A 240 18.16 8.30 -4.79
C SER A 240 16.68 7.95 -4.64
N ILE A 241 16.32 7.04 -3.72
CA ILE A 241 14.92 6.71 -3.42
C ILE A 241 14.16 7.94 -2.88
N ILE A 242 14.79 8.75 -2.02
CA ILE A 242 14.20 10.01 -1.53
C ILE A 242 13.93 10.95 -2.71
N SER A 243 14.89 11.15 -3.62
CA SER A 243 14.72 12.04 -4.78
C SER A 243 13.65 11.54 -5.76
N ILE A 244 13.58 10.22 -6.01
CA ILE A 244 12.51 9.59 -6.79
C ILE A 244 11.14 9.92 -6.19
N ASN A 245 10.97 9.69 -4.88
CA ASN A 245 9.71 9.94 -4.20
C ASN A 245 9.34 11.43 -4.17
N GLN A 246 10.32 12.33 -4.03
CA GLN A 246 10.07 13.77 -4.08
C GLN A 246 9.57 14.21 -5.47
N GLN A 247 10.19 13.72 -6.56
CA GLN A 247 9.71 14.04 -7.91
C GLN A 247 8.32 13.47 -8.18
N LEU A 248 8.04 12.25 -7.73
CA LEU A 248 6.73 11.66 -7.90
C LEU A 248 5.64 12.44 -7.13
N GLN A 249 5.96 12.92 -5.93
CA GLN A 249 5.06 13.77 -5.15
C GLN A 249 4.73 15.09 -5.88
N LEU A 250 5.71 15.72 -6.54
CA LEU A 250 5.45 16.89 -7.39
C LEU A 250 4.50 16.56 -8.55
N LYS A 251 4.62 15.37 -9.16
CA LYS A 251 3.69 14.95 -10.23
C LYS A 251 2.26 14.75 -9.74
N TYR A 252 2.07 14.27 -8.51
CA TYR A 252 0.75 14.14 -7.90
C TYR A 252 0.11 15.51 -7.63
N THR A 253 0.87 16.48 -7.14
CA THR A 253 0.34 17.82 -6.85
C THR A 253 -0.04 18.59 -8.10
N ASP A 254 0.68 18.34 -9.21
CA ASP A 254 0.48 19.05 -10.47
C ASP A 254 -0.62 18.42 -11.37
N GLY A 255 -1.26 17.32 -10.94
CA GLY A 255 -2.28 16.61 -11.73
C GLY A 255 -1.73 16.04 -13.05
N ASN A 256 -0.52 15.50 -13.01
CA ASN A 256 0.21 15.03 -14.19
C ASN A 256 0.41 13.50 -14.19
N LEU A 257 -0.41 12.74 -13.46
CA LEU A 257 -0.24 11.29 -13.35
C LEU A 257 -0.52 10.59 -14.68
N ALA A 258 -1.56 11.02 -15.40
CA ALA A 258 -1.92 10.47 -16.71
C ALA A 258 -0.80 10.63 -17.74
N LYS A 259 -0.03 11.72 -17.66
CA LYS A 259 1.15 11.92 -18.51
C LYS A 259 2.25 10.93 -18.16
N LEU A 260 2.50 10.73 -16.86
CA LEU A 260 3.56 9.86 -16.36
C LEU A 260 3.34 8.41 -16.79
N PHE A 261 2.10 7.92 -16.65
CA PHE A 261 1.67 6.57 -16.97
C PHE A 261 1.02 6.42 -18.35
N SER A 262 1.26 7.37 -19.26
CA SER A 262 0.67 7.38 -20.61
C SER A 262 0.95 6.11 -21.44
N GLY A 263 2.05 5.41 -21.16
CA GLY A 263 2.35 4.14 -21.82
C GLY A 263 1.35 3.03 -21.49
N LEU A 264 0.71 3.08 -20.31
CA LEU A 264 -0.33 2.13 -19.91
C LEU A 264 -1.62 2.25 -20.74
N PHE A 265 -1.85 3.39 -21.41
CA PHE A 265 -3.03 3.56 -22.28
C PHE A 265 -2.90 2.80 -23.60
N ASN A 266 -1.71 2.28 -23.92
CA ASN A 266 -1.48 1.48 -25.10
C ASN A 266 -1.38 0.00 -24.71
N PRO A 267 -2.38 -0.83 -25.04
CA PRO A 267 -2.42 -2.25 -24.65
C PRO A 267 -1.33 -3.10 -25.33
N ARG A 268 -0.57 -2.53 -26.28
CA ARG A 268 0.58 -3.20 -26.93
C ARG A 268 1.91 -2.96 -26.22
N VAL A 269 1.96 -2.08 -25.22
CA VAL A 269 3.18 -1.80 -24.47
C VAL A 269 3.46 -2.99 -23.55
N ASN A 270 4.69 -3.52 -23.63
CA ASN A 270 5.14 -4.52 -22.68
C ASN A 270 5.46 -3.82 -21.35
N VAL A 271 4.56 -4.00 -20.38
CA VAL A 271 4.68 -3.46 -19.02
C VAL A 271 5.53 -4.36 -18.10
N SER A 272 6.06 -5.47 -18.65
CA SER A 272 6.90 -6.44 -17.94
C SER A 272 8.27 -6.63 -18.63
N GLY A 273 9.28 -7.06 -17.86
CA GLY A 273 10.60 -7.39 -18.39
C GLY A 273 11.48 -6.20 -18.81
N MET A 274 12.53 -6.47 -19.60
CA MET A 274 13.62 -5.52 -19.85
C MET A 274 13.24 -4.27 -20.67
N ALA A 275 12.26 -4.38 -21.56
CA ALA A 275 11.86 -3.29 -22.45
C ALA A 275 10.88 -2.29 -21.79
N ALA A 276 10.27 -2.69 -20.67
CA ALA A 276 9.35 -1.84 -19.92
C ALA A 276 10.04 -0.59 -19.36
N ARG A 277 9.27 0.50 -19.26
CA ARG A 277 9.68 1.72 -18.56
C ARG A 277 9.85 1.43 -17.07
N GLY A 278 10.64 2.26 -16.38
CA GLY A 278 10.97 2.03 -14.97
C GLY A 278 9.73 2.02 -14.10
N LEU A 279 8.85 3.02 -14.26
CA LEU A 279 7.63 3.15 -13.46
C LEU A 279 6.56 2.11 -13.81
N GLU A 280 6.46 1.69 -15.06
CA GLU A 280 5.53 0.62 -15.45
C GLU A 280 5.97 -0.71 -14.85
N ARG A 281 7.26 -1.00 -14.92
CA ARG A 281 7.84 -2.21 -14.32
C ARG A 281 7.70 -2.21 -12.80
N LEU A 282 7.85 -1.06 -12.14
CA LEU A 282 7.66 -0.93 -10.69
C LEU A 282 6.30 -1.47 -10.20
N ILE A 283 5.27 -1.31 -11.02
CA ILE A 283 3.89 -1.64 -10.66
C ILE A 283 3.33 -2.90 -11.33
N TRP A 284 3.93 -3.36 -12.44
CA TRP A 284 3.40 -4.49 -13.22
C TRP A 284 4.34 -5.70 -13.32
N ASN A 285 5.61 -5.61 -12.90
CA ASN A 285 6.57 -6.66 -13.20
C ASN A 285 6.14 -8.02 -12.65
N ARG A 286 6.27 -9.06 -13.50
CA ARG A 286 6.11 -10.48 -13.16
C ARG A 286 7.20 -11.35 -13.83
N THR A 287 8.24 -10.68 -14.32
CA THR A 287 9.39 -11.28 -15.01
C THR A 287 10.58 -11.25 -14.07
N TYR A 288 11.20 -12.41 -13.88
CA TYR A 288 12.26 -12.61 -12.87
C TYR A 288 13.61 -12.92 -13.49
N GLU A 289 13.63 -13.37 -14.74
CA GLU A 289 14.79 -13.90 -15.45
C GLU A 289 15.91 -12.86 -15.59
N ASP A 290 15.56 -11.57 -15.63
CA ASP A 290 16.47 -10.46 -15.81
C ASP A 290 16.74 -9.66 -14.52
N LEU A 291 16.15 -10.05 -13.38
CA LEU A 291 16.35 -9.38 -12.10
C LEU A 291 17.65 -9.83 -11.43
N LYS A 292 18.52 -8.87 -11.10
CA LYS A 292 19.78 -9.09 -10.38
C LYS A 292 19.63 -8.69 -8.91
N ARG A 293 19.29 -9.68 -8.07
CA ARG A 293 18.97 -9.50 -6.65
C ARG A 293 19.96 -10.23 -5.75
N GLU A 294 21.25 -10.11 -6.03
CA GLU A 294 22.27 -10.65 -5.13
C GLU A 294 22.14 -10.02 -3.73
N CYS A 295 22.33 -10.83 -2.69
CA CYS A 295 22.26 -10.36 -1.29
C CYS A 295 23.39 -9.38 -0.93
N ARG A 296 24.47 -9.37 -1.71
CA ARG A 296 25.57 -8.42 -1.64
C ARG A 296 25.69 -7.64 -2.94
N HIS A 297 25.73 -6.33 -2.81
CA HIS A 297 26.07 -5.41 -3.89
C HIS A 297 27.23 -4.55 -3.42
N LYS A 298 28.43 -4.77 -3.98
CA LYS A 298 29.68 -4.17 -3.47
C LYS A 298 29.83 -4.52 -1.98
N ASP A 299 30.00 -3.52 -1.11
CA ASP A 299 30.20 -3.70 0.32
C ASP A 299 28.91 -3.64 1.15
N LEU A 300 27.74 -3.67 0.51
CA LEU A 300 26.44 -3.51 1.19
C LEU A 300 25.54 -4.75 1.07
N MET A 301 24.77 -5.02 2.12
CA MET A 301 23.78 -6.09 2.18
C MET A 301 22.41 -5.55 1.73
N ILE A 302 21.80 -6.16 0.70
CA ILE A 302 20.51 -5.74 0.15
C ILE A 302 19.44 -6.82 0.31
N TYR A 303 18.29 -6.40 0.83
CA TYR A 303 17.06 -7.18 0.87
C TYR A 303 15.98 -6.53 0.03
N TYR A 304 15.17 -7.34 -0.64
CA TYR A 304 14.04 -6.89 -1.45
C TYR A 304 12.74 -7.42 -0.85
N VAL A 305 11.75 -6.56 -0.71
CA VAL A 305 10.42 -6.90 -0.17
C VAL A 305 9.37 -6.39 -1.14
N HIS A 306 8.47 -7.26 -1.58
CA HIS A 306 7.38 -6.87 -2.48
C HIS A 306 6.04 -7.51 -2.15
N GLY A 307 4.97 -6.79 -2.54
CA GLY A 307 3.57 -7.15 -2.28
C GLY A 307 2.95 -8.02 -3.37
N HIS A 308 3.34 -7.83 -4.62
CA HIS A 308 2.75 -8.46 -5.80
C HIS A 308 3.49 -9.71 -6.25
N ASP A 309 2.72 -10.62 -6.84
CA ASP A 309 3.18 -11.81 -7.56
C ASP A 309 3.87 -12.88 -6.68
N SER A 310 3.03 -13.77 -6.15
CA SER A 310 3.41 -14.98 -5.41
C SER A 310 4.13 -16.06 -6.23
N SER A 311 4.28 -15.90 -7.56
CA SER A 311 5.07 -16.85 -8.35
C SER A 311 6.58 -16.72 -8.09
N GLY A 312 7.03 -15.57 -7.59
CA GLY A 312 8.39 -15.37 -7.12
C GLY A 312 8.68 -16.24 -5.88
N LEU A 313 9.72 -17.06 -5.95
CA LEU A 313 10.20 -17.77 -4.76
C LEU A 313 10.86 -16.79 -3.79
N SER A 314 10.46 -16.84 -2.51
CA SER A 314 11.24 -16.19 -1.45
C SER A 314 12.63 -16.81 -1.41
N GLN A 315 13.65 -15.97 -1.43
CA GLN A 315 15.06 -16.34 -1.29
C GLN A 315 15.58 -15.71 0.00
N ASP A 316 16.81 -16.04 0.41
CA ASP A 316 17.39 -15.55 1.67
C ASP A 316 17.33 -14.03 1.81
N ASN A 317 17.41 -13.29 0.70
CA ASN A 317 17.32 -11.83 0.66
C ASN A 317 16.10 -11.26 -0.09
N VAL A 318 15.11 -12.10 -0.41
CA VAL A 318 13.90 -11.68 -1.14
C VAL A 318 12.66 -12.16 -0.39
N PHE A 319 11.83 -11.22 0.07
CA PHE A 319 10.60 -11.48 0.80
C PHE A 319 9.37 -11.13 -0.03
N VAL A 320 8.60 -12.16 -0.38
CA VAL A 320 7.28 -11.99 -1.01
C VAL A 320 6.21 -11.96 0.08
N LEU A 321 5.43 -10.88 0.11
CA LEU A 321 4.30 -10.69 1.03
C LEU A 321 2.94 -10.86 0.34
N ASP A 322 2.91 -11.21 -0.96
CA ASP A 322 1.67 -11.58 -1.68
C ASP A 322 0.98 -12.77 -1.02
N GLY A 323 -0.34 -12.82 -1.12
CA GLY A 323 -1.16 -13.92 -0.63
C GLY A 323 -2.58 -13.88 -1.16
N LEU A 324 -3.28 -15.02 -1.03
CA LEU A 324 -4.67 -15.12 -1.47
C LEU A 324 -5.66 -14.50 -0.47
N LEU A 325 -5.25 -14.29 0.78
CA LEU A 325 -6.13 -13.80 1.84
C LEU A 325 -6.77 -12.46 1.43
N GLY A 326 -8.10 -12.39 1.49
CA GLY A 326 -8.85 -11.19 1.18
C GLY A 326 -9.03 -10.88 -0.31
N LYS A 327 -8.44 -11.68 -1.22
CA LYS A 327 -8.55 -11.46 -2.68
C LYS A 327 -9.97 -11.63 -3.25
N SER A 328 -10.81 -12.37 -2.53
CA SER A 328 -12.24 -12.52 -2.81
C SER A 328 -12.98 -12.91 -1.54
N LEU A 329 -14.32 -12.89 -1.55
CA LEU A 329 -15.14 -13.43 -0.46
C LEU A 329 -14.92 -14.94 -0.25
N GLY A 330 -14.38 -15.65 -1.24
CA GLY A 330 -13.96 -17.05 -1.11
C GLY A 330 -12.63 -17.22 -0.36
N ASN A 331 -11.84 -16.15 -0.20
CA ASN A 331 -10.52 -16.17 0.42
C ASN A 331 -10.48 -15.41 1.76
N MET A 332 -11.56 -15.50 2.54
CA MET A 332 -11.64 -14.82 3.85
C MET A 332 -10.84 -15.50 4.96
N GLN A 333 -10.35 -16.72 4.72
CA GLN A 333 -9.47 -17.46 5.61
C GLN A 333 -8.17 -17.80 4.88
N GLY A 334 -7.03 -17.64 5.55
CA GLY A 334 -5.74 -17.87 4.93
C GLY A 334 -4.57 -17.38 5.78
N ILE A 335 -3.46 -17.08 5.10
CA ILE A 335 -2.23 -16.60 5.71
C ILE A 335 -2.05 -15.12 5.36
N MET A 336 -1.88 -14.31 6.39
CA MET A 336 -1.41 -12.93 6.28
C MET A 336 0.12 -12.92 6.40
N ASN A 337 0.81 -12.47 5.35
CA ASN A 337 2.26 -12.34 5.32
C ASN A 337 2.67 -10.94 5.80
N ILE A 338 3.41 -10.88 6.90
CA ILE A 338 3.88 -9.61 7.47
C ILE A 338 5.39 -9.62 7.57
N LEU A 339 6.02 -8.47 7.30
CA LEU A 339 7.41 -8.23 7.65
C LEU A 339 7.51 -7.17 8.74
N LEU A 340 8.17 -7.53 9.83
CA LEU A 340 8.55 -6.61 10.89
C LEU A 340 10.00 -6.19 10.67
N SER A 341 10.29 -4.89 10.68
CA SER A 341 11.67 -4.37 10.55
C SER A 341 11.95 -3.35 11.64
N ARG A 342 13.15 -3.39 12.23
CA ARG A 342 13.59 -2.33 13.15
C ARG A 342 13.69 -1.04 12.35
N GLY A 343 12.90 -0.05 12.72
CA GLY A 343 12.98 1.27 12.10
C GLY A 343 14.30 1.94 12.44
N GLU A 344 14.64 3.03 11.73
CA GLU A 344 15.71 3.92 12.19
C GLU A 344 15.38 4.35 13.63
N GLU A 345 16.34 4.26 14.56
CA GLU A 345 16.16 4.77 15.92
C GLU A 345 15.79 6.26 15.83
N LYS A 346 14.49 6.55 15.93
CA LYS A 346 14.03 7.91 16.18
C LYS A 346 14.58 8.25 17.56
N LYS A 347 15.65 9.05 17.64
CA LYS A 347 16.11 9.65 18.89
C LYS A 347 14.87 10.16 19.59
N ARG A 348 14.44 9.48 20.66
CA ARG A 348 13.30 9.91 21.46
C ARG A 348 13.71 11.26 22.02
N CYS A 349 13.26 12.35 21.40
CA CYS A 349 13.33 13.66 22.01
C CYS A 349 12.48 13.55 23.28
N ASN A 350 13.15 13.41 24.42
CA ASN A 350 12.51 13.52 25.71
C ASN A 350 11.89 14.92 25.79
N PHE A 351 10.60 15.04 25.50
CA PHE A 351 9.79 16.17 25.94
C PHE A 351 9.53 16.02 27.44
N SER A 352 10.59 16.10 28.22
CA SER A 352 10.55 16.40 29.64
C SER A 352 11.16 17.80 29.78
N HIS A 353 10.36 18.74 30.28
CA HIS A 353 10.65 20.16 30.56
C HIS A 353 9.97 21.17 29.62
N LEU A 354 8.65 21.23 29.68
CA LEU A 354 7.93 22.51 29.77
C LEU A 354 6.78 22.29 30.77
N SER A 355 7.08 22.54 32.04
CA SER A 355 6.12 22.76 33.13
C SER A 355 5.93 24.25 33.32
#